data_AF-A0A0G2EW78-F1
#
_entry.id   AF-A0A0G2EW78-F1
#
_cell.length_a   1.000
_cell.length_b   1.000
_cell.length_c   1.000
_cell.angle_alpha   90.00
_cell.angle_beta   90.00
_cell.angle_gamma   90.00
#
_symmetry.space_group_name_H-M   'P 1'
#
loop_
_entity.id
_entity.type
_entity.pdbx_description
1 polymer ?
#
loop_
_entity_poly.entity_id
_entity_poly.type
_entity_poly.pdbx_seq_one_letter_code
_entity_poly.pdbx_strand_id
1 'polypeptide(L)'
;MLYSLTIILALCTILSFAFNTWAGANLFYAAGLNTTQQDTLFTSLQAANIKVLREWLDGQTSTQKGTTFTSFPSLEPDKIGNFDDTVLNLLDNVMVNTSSYGIKLLVSMYIYNSLEAGGVYGKAYGTEKIYTDSATISAFETRLWHILLSRESE
;
A
#
# COMPACT_ATOMS: atom_id res chain seq x y z
N MET A 1 18.44 54.23 -7.11
CA MET A 1 19.12 52.98 -6.68
C MET A 1 18.35 52.19 -5.62
N LEU A 2 17.57 52.81 -4.72
CA LEU A 2 16.86 52.07 -3.65
C LEU A 2 15.64 51.25 -4.14
N TYR A 3 15.00 51.64 -5.25
CA TYR A 3 13.85 50.93 -5.82
C TYR A 3 14.20 49.66 -6.61
N SER A 4 15.45 49.54 -7.09
CA SER A 4 15.90 48.36 -7.85
C SER A 4 16.23 47.15 -6.97
N LEU A 5 16.52 47.37 -5.68
CA LEU A 5 16.84 46.29 -4.75
C LEU A 5 15.59 45.56 -4.23
N THR A 6 14.46 46.28 -4.13
CA THR A 6 13.16 45.74 -3.66
C THR A 6 12.52 44.78 -4.66
N ILE A 7 12.71 45.00 -5.97
CA ILE A 7 12.16 44.15 -7.03
C ILE A 7 12.90 42.81 -7.11
N ILE A 8 14.22 42.79 -6.86
CA ILE A 8 15.03 41.57 -6.90
C ILE A 8 14.67 40.62 -5.74
N LEU A 9 14.38 41.17 -4.54
CA LEU A 9 13.97 40.36 -3.39
C LEU A 9 12.57 39.76 -3.56
N ALA A 10 11.67 40.42 -4.30
CA ALA A 10 10.32 39.93 -4.59
C ALA A 10 10.27 38.85 -5.69
N LEU A 11 11.30 38.73 -6.53
CA LEU A 11 11.41 37.68 -7.55
C LEU A 11 12.06 36.39 -7.03
N CYS A 12 12.84 36.45 -5.95
CA CYS A 12 13.44 35.26 -5.34
C CYS A 12 12.46 34.40 -4.51
N THR A 13 11.24 34.88 -4.23
CA THR A 13 10.25 34.15 -3.44
C THR A 13 9.33 33.22 -4.27
N ILE A 14 9.45 33.21 -5.60
CA ILE A 14 8.48 32.54 -6.49
C ILE A 14 9.00 31.21 -7.10
N LEU A 15 10.19 30.75 -6.70
CA LEU A 15 10.73 29.46 -7.17
C LEU A 15 11.09 28.54 -6.01
N SER A 16 10.18 28.40 -5.04
CA SER A 16 10.16 27.18 -4.24
C SER A 16 9.52 26.09 -5.11
N PHE A 17 10.35 25.36 -5.86
CA PHE A 17 9.89 24.08 -6.40
C PHE A 17 9.50 23.23 -5.20
N ALA A 18 8.21 22.97 -5.03
CA ALA A 18 7.75 21.98 -4.08
C ALA A 18 8.33 20.63 -4.54
N PHE A 19 9.47 20.27 -3.96
CA PHE A 19 9.97 18.90 -4.08
C PHE A 19 8.89 18.02 -3.46
N ASN A 20 8.33 17.11 -4.26
CA ASN A 20 7.43 16.06 -3.78
C ASN A 20 8.22 14.99 -3.00
N THR A 21 9.04 15.43 -2.05
CA THR A 21 9.74 14.59 -1.09
C THR A 21 8.82 14.37 0.09
N TRP A 22 8.61 13.11 0.44
CA TRP A 22 7.77 12.71 1.54
C TRP A 22 8.45 11.63 2.36
N ALA A 23 8.17 11.62 3.65
CA ALA A 23 8.47 10.48 4.50
C ALA A 23 7.29 9.50 4.46
N GLY A 24 7.61 8.20 4.44
CA GLY A 24 6.65 7.12 4.38
C GLY A 24 6.86 6.11 5.51
N ALA A 25 5.82 5.37 5.85
CA ALA A 25 5.85 4.24 6.77
C ALA A 25 5.35 2.96 6.07
N ASN A 26 5.59 1.81 6.70
CA ASN A 26 5.09 0.53 6.23
C ASN A 26 4.47 -0.22 7.42
N LEU A 27 3.28 -0.81 7.26
CA LEU A 27 2.67 -1.59 8.33
C LEU A 27 1.81 -2.74 7.79
N PHE A 28 2.41 -3.89 7.49
CA PHE A 28 1.78 -5.02 6.77
C PHE A 28 0.51 -5.65 7.34
N TYR A 29 0.01 -5.18 8.48
CA TYR A 29 -1.21 -5.63 9.13
C TYR A 29 -2.23 -4.49 9.35
N ALA A 30 -2.07 -3.32 8.72
CA ALA A 30 -3.00 -2.21 8.93
C ALA A 30 -4.43 -2.54 8.50
N ALA A 31 -4.60 -3.38 7.47
CA ALA A 31 -5.90 -3.88 7.03
C ALA A 31 -6.69 -4.61 8.14
N GLY A 32 -6.00 -5.25 9.09
CA GLY A 32 -6.66 -5.96 10.20
C GLY A 32 -6.98 -5.07 11.40
N LEU A 33 -6.46 -3.84 11.44
CA LEU A 33 -6.68 -2.93 12.57
C LEU A 33 -8.13 -2.47 12.61
N ASN A 34 -8.71 -2.42 13.81
CA ASN A 34 -10.02 -1.80 13.99
C ASN A 34 -9.93 -0.26 13.89
N THR A 35 -11.08 0.41 13.82
CA THR A 35 -11.18 1.87 13.64
C THR A 35 -10.35 2.64 14.67
N THR A 36 -10.44 2.31 15.97
CA THR A 36 -9.68 3.00 17.03
C THR A 36 -8.17 2.86 16.85
N GLN A 37 -7.70 1.67 16.44
CA GLN A 37 -6.28 1.42 16.17
C GLN A 37 -5.80 2.17 14.93
N GLN A 38 -6.63 2.19 13.88
CA GLN A 38 -6.36 2.97 12.67
C GLN A 38 -6.28 4.47 12.96
N ASP A 39 -7.22 5.02 13.74
CA ASP A 39 -7.21 6.43 14.13
C ASP A 39 -5.97 6.78 14.94
N THR A 40 -5.57 5.91 15.87
CA THR A 40 -4.32 6.06 16.63
C THR A 40 -3.11 6.08 15.72
N LEU A 41 -3.04 5.14 14.76
CA LEU A 41 -1.98 5.05 13.77
C LEU A 41 -1.93 6.31 12.92
N PHE A 42 -3.03 6.71 12.29
CA PHE A 42 -3.07 7.82 11.33
C PHE A 42 -2.88 9.18 11.99
N THR A 43 -3.39 9.37 13.22
CA THR A 43 -3.06 10.55 14.03
C THR A 43 -1.56 10.64 14.29
N SER A 44 -0.93 9.51 14.65
CA SER A 44 0.51 9.47 14.93
C SER A 44 1.35 9.72 13.66
N LEU A 45 0.96 9.13 12.53
CA LEU A 45 1.62 9.36 11.24
C LEU A 45 1.48 10.82 10.79
N GLN A 46 0.29 11.40 10.94
CA GLN A 46 0.04 12.81 10.63
C GLN A 46 0.89 13.73 11.51
N ALA A 47 0.94 13.48 12.83
CA ALA A 47 1.77 14.24 13.76
C ALA A 47 3.27 14.13 13.45
N ALA A 48 3.72 12.97 12.94
CA ALA A 48 5.08 12.75 12.46
C ALA A 48 5.34 13.29 11.03
N ASN A 49 4.36 13.95 10.41
CA ASN A 49 4.43 14.46 9.04
C ASN A 49 4.69 13.38 7.96
N ILE A 50 4.31 12.13 8.23
CA ILE A 50 4.34 11.03 7.25
C ILE A 50 3.21 11.24 6.23
N LYS A 51 3.48 10.99 4.94
CA LYS A 51 2.51 11.22 3.85
C LYS A 51 2.04 9.95 3.15
N VAL A 52 2.76 8.84 3.32
CA VAL A 52 2.47 7.57 2.64
C VAL A 52 2.55 6.43 3.63
N LEU A 53 1.54 5.58 3.65
CA LEU A 53 1.57 4.28 4.31
C LEU A 53 1.62 3.19 3.23
N ARG A 54 2.59 2.28 3.32
CA ARG A 54 2.68 1.10 2.45
C ARG A 54 2.02 -0.11 3.10
N GLU A 55 1.13 -0.74 2.34
CA GLU A 55 0.35 -1.93 2.68
C GLU A 55 0.55 -3.07 1.67
N TRP A 56 0.06 -4.25 2.02
CA TRP A 56 0.22 -5.49 1.27
C TRP A 56 -1.10 -6.24 1.11
N LEU A 57 -1.20 -7.07 0.08
CA LEU A 57 -2.32 -7.98 -0.16
C LEU A 57 -2.07 -9.40 0.38
N ASP A 58 -0.98 -9.59 1.12
CA ASP A 58 -0.64 -10.82 1.80
C ASP A 58 -1.34 -10.88 3.16
N GLY A 59 -2.00 -12.00 3.43
CA GLY A 59 -2.77 -12.25 4.64
C GLY A 59 -1.91 -12.23 5.88
N GLN A 60 -2.52 -11.82 6.98
CA GLN A 60 -1.87 -11.75 8.28
C GLN A 60 -2.64 -12.53 9.32
N THR A 61 -1.89 -13.28 10.14
CA THR A 61 -2.44 -14.10 11.22
C THR A 61 -1.92 -13.62 12.56
N SER A 62 -2.80 -13.68 13.56
CA SER A 62 -2.50 -13.46 14.98
C SER A 62 -1.85 -12.10 15.32
N THR A 63 -1.46 -11.90 16.58
CA THR A 63 -0.77 -10.69 17.06
C THR A 63 0.58 -10.50 16.36
N GLN A 64 0.80 -9.33 15.76
CA GLN A 64 2.08 -8.95 15.15
C GLN A 64 2.71 -7.82 15.96
N LYS A 65 3.98 -7.98 16.35
CA LYS A 65 4.75 -6.96 17.09
C LYS A 65 4.03 -6.42 18.34
N GLY A 66 3.27 -7.27 19.03
CA GLY A 66 2.49 -6.90 20.22
C GLY A 66 1.15 -6.19 19.93
N THR A 67 0.78 -5.98 18.66
CA THR A 67 -0.51 -5.44 18.25
C THR A 67 -1.47 -6.57 17.89
N THR A 68 -2.62 -6.63 18.57
CA THR A 68 -3.73 -7.52 18.22
C THR A 68 -4.55 -6.91 17.09
N PHE A 69 -5.01 -7.71 16.14
CA PHE A 69 -5.84 -7.28 15.02
C PHE A 69 -6.65 -8.45 14.47
N THR A 70 -7.66 -8.16 13.65
CA THR A 70 -8.47 -9.19 13.01
C THR A 70 -7.66 -9.86 11.91
N SER A 71 -7.43 -11.17 12.02
CA SER A 71 -6.71 -11.92 10.98
C SER A 71 -7.49 -11.91 9.66
N PHE A 72 -6.76 -11.86 8.54
CA PHE A 72 -7.35 -11.83 7.20
C PHE A 72 -6.49 -12.66 6.23
N PRO A 73 -7.12 -13.29 5.22
CA PRO A 73 -6.41 -14.10 4.23
C PRO A 73 -5.65 -13.25 3.22
N SER A 74 -4.73 -13.88 2.49
CA SER A 74 -4.13 -13.28 1.29
C SER A 74 -5.17 -13.21 0.17
N LEU A 75 -4.99 -12.30 -0.79
CA LEU A 75 -5.89 -12.20 -1.95
C LEU A 75 -6.00 -13.50 -2.76
N GLU A 76 -4.95 -14.32 -2.82
CA GLU A 76 -4.99 -15.66 -3.41
C GLU A 76 -4.45 -16.64 -2.37
N PRO A 77 -5.29 -17.16 -1.44
CA PRO A 77 -4.81 -17.89 -0.28
C PRO A 77 -4.23 -19.26 -0.66
N ASP A 78 -4.91 -19.96 -1.58
CA ASP A 78 -4.62 -21.37 -1.87
C ASP A 78 -4.29 -21.64 -3.34
N LYS A 79 -4.86 -20.86 -4.27
CA LYS A 79 -4.76 -21.12 -5.71
C LYS A 79 -4.75 -19.82 -6.51
N ILE A 80 -3.89 -19.77 -7.52
CA ILE A 80 -3.85 -18.69 -8.51
C ILE A 80 -5.20 -18.59 -9.25
N GLY A 81 -5.73 -17.37 -9.38
CA GLY A 81 -7.00 -17.03 -10.00
C GLY A 81 -8.22 -17.29 -9.12
N ASN A 82 -8.05 -17.79 -7.88
CA ASN A 82 -9.13 -17.91 -6.91
C ASN A 82 -9.00 -16.78 -5.88
N PHE A 83 -9.66 -15.67 -6.16
CA PHE A 83 -9.52 -14.45 -5.37
C PHE A 83 -10.41 -14.45 -4.12
N ASP A 84 -9.82 -14.05 -3.00
CA ASP A 84 -10.50 -13.74 -1.74
C ASP A 84 -10.38 -12.23 -1.47
N ASP A 85 -11.47 -11.51 -1.72
CA ASP A 85 -11.50 -10.05 -1.66
C ASP A 85 -11.53 -9.47 -0.25
N THR A 86 -11.47 -10.32 0.79
CA THR A 86 -11.46 -9.86 2.19
C THR A 86 -10.39 -8.79 2.43
N VAL A 87 -9.16 -9.00 1.93
CA VAL A 87 -8.08 -8.01 2.10
C VAL A 87 -8.31 -6.73 1.27
N LEU A 88 -8.94 -6.83 0.10
CA LEU A 88 -9.26 -5.65 -0.73
C LEU A 88 -10.32 -4.79 -0.04
N ASN A 89 -11.37 -5.40 0.50
CA ASN A 89 -12.42 -4.72 1.26
C ASN A 89 -11.89 -4.04 2.53
N LEU A 90 -10.95 -4.70 3.23
CA LEU A 90 -10.27 -4.10 4.38
C LEU A 90 -9.38 -2.92 3.97
N LEU A 91 -8.67 -3.02 2.85
CA LEU A 91 -7.85 -1.93 2.34
C LEU A 91 -8.68 -0.75 1.81
N ASP A 92 -9.88 -0.98 1.28
CA ASP A 92 -10.80 0.12 0.94
C ASP A 92 -11.17 0.94 2.19
N ASN A 93 -11.46 0.27 3.31
CA ASN A 93 -11.71 0.95 4.59
C ASN A 93 -10.47 1.72 5.09
N VAL A 94 -9.29 1.12 5.01
CA VAL A 94 -8.02 1.79 5.34
C VAL A 94 -7.79 2.99 4.41
N MET A 95 -8.09 2.87 3.12
CA MET A 95 -7.91 3.94 2.13
C MET A 95 -8.83 5.12 2.42
N VAL A 96 -10.11 4.85 2.70
CA VAL A 96 -11.07 5.88 3.12
C VAL A 96 -10.57 6.59 4.37
N ASN A 97 -10.16 5.83 5.39
CA ASN A 97 -9.75 6.42 6.66
C ASN A 97 -8.44 7.21 6.53
N THR A 98 -7.38 6.63 5.94
CA THR A 98 -6.08 7.32 5.70
C THR A 98 -6.26 8.62 4.91
N SER A 99 -7.17 8.66 3.93
CA SER A 99 -7.42 9.85 3.13
C SER A 99 -7.89 11.04 3.98
N SER A 100 -8.70 10.79 5.02
CA SER A 100 -9.18 11.82 5.95
C SER A 100 -8.06 12.48 6.77
N TYR A 101 -6.92 11.77 6.95
CA TYR A 101 -5.73 12.27 7.63
C TYR A 101 -4.69 12.88 6.65
N GLY A 102 -4.98 12.93 5.36
CA GLY A 102 -4.06 13.41 4.32
C GLY A 102 -2.89 12.46 4.05
N ILE A 103 -3.08 11.16 4.33
CA ILE A 103 -2.10 10.09 4.09
C ILE A 103 -2.54 9.31 2.85
N LYS A 104 -1.59 9.02 1.95
CA LYS A 104 -1.82 8.17 0.77
C LYS A 104 -1.45 6.72 1.07
N LEU A 105 -2.11 5.79 0.39
CA LEU A 105 -1.80 4.36 0.46
C LEU A 105 -0.92 3.93 -0.73
N LEU A 106 0.14 3.18 -0.46
CA LEU A 106 0.94 2.49 -1.47
C LEU A 106 0.72 0.99 -1.29
N VAL A 107 0.03 0.35 -2.24
CA VAL A 107 -0.32 -1.07 -2.13
C VAL A 107 0.68 -1.94 -2.89
N SER A 108 1.28 -2.90 -2.18
CA SER A 108 2.14 -3.93 -2.75
C SER A 108 1.28 -5.06 -3.31
N MET A 109 1.29 -5.23 -4.64
CA MET A 109 0.41 -6.19 -5.31
C MET A 109 0.78 -7.65 -5.04
N TYR A 110 2.07 -7.92 -4.84
CA TYR A 110 2.64 -9.19 -4.39
C TYR A 110 4.07 -8.97 -3.89
N ILE A 111 4.65 -9.91 -3.13
CA ILE A 111 6.00 -9.77 -2.58
C ILE A 111 6.88 -10.99 -2.77
N TYR A 112 8.18 -10.72 -2.86
CA TYR A 112 9.21 -11.75 -2.94
C TYR A 112 9.22 -12.69 -1.73
N ASN A 113 8.99 -12.18 -0.51
CA ASN A 113 8.99 -13.06 0.67
C ASN A 113 7.87 -14.12 0.62
N SER A 114 6.71 -13.76 0.05
CA SER A 114 5.58 -14.68 -0.18
C SER A 114 5.94 -15.68 -1.28
N LEU A 115 6.57 -15.20 -2.36
CA LEU A 115 7.09 -16.04 -3.43
C LEU A 115 8.10 -17.09 -2.91
N GLU A 116 9.11 -16.65 -2.17
CA GLU A 116 10.18 -17.48 -1.62
C GLU A 116 9.68 -18.45 -0.54
N ALA A 117 8.73 -18.03 0.30
CA ALA A 117 8.13 -18.87 1.33
C ALA A 117 7.15 -19.93 0.77
N GLY A 118 7.05 -20.09 -0.55
CA GLY A 118 6.16 -21.08 -1.17
C GLY A 118 4.70 -20.61 -1.23
N GLY A 119 4.47 -19.32 -1.44
CA GLY A 119 3.18 -18.78 -1.84
C GLY A 119 2.71 -19.36 -3.18
N VAL A 120 1.48 -19.05 -3.59
CA VAL A 120 0.81 -19.71 -4.73
C VAL A 120 1.61 -19.61 -6.04
N TYR A 121 2.26 -18.47 -6.31
CA TYR A 121 3.15 -18.31 -7.48
C TYR A 121 4.45 -19.09 -7.34
N GLY A 122 5.04 -19.12 -6.14
CA GLY A 122 6.28 -19.85 -5.88
C GLY A 122 6.09 -21.35 -6.02
N LYS A 123 4.95 -21.88 -5.55
CA LYS A 123 4.54 -23.28 -5.73
C LYS A 123 4.28 -23.64 -7.19
N ALA A 124 3.62 -22.76 -7.95
CA ALA A 124 3.24 -23.05 -9.33
C ALA A 124 4.41 -22.93 -10.32
N TYR A 125 5.28 -21.93 -10.13
CA TYR A 125 6.26 -21.54 -11.14
C TYR A 125 7.71 -21.48 -10.64
N GLY A 126 7.94 -21.55 -9.33
CA GLY A 126 9.24 -21.28 -8.73
C GLY A 126 9.57 -19.78 -8.65
N THR A 127 10.69 -19.43 -8.05
CA THR A 127 11.12 -18.04 -7.82
C THR A 127 11.81 -17.40 -9.03
N GLU A 128 12.49 -18.20 -9.87
CA GLU A 128 13.32 -17.71 -10.99
C GLU A 128 12.50 -17.27 -12.22
N LYS A 129 11.28 -17.80 -12.37
CA LYS A 129 10.46 -17.63 -13.58
C LYS A 129 9.51 -16.46 -13.54
N ILE A 130 9.38 -15.77 -12.41
CA ILE A 130 8.32 -14.78 -12.19
C ILE A 130 8.34 -13.60 -13.17
N TYR A 131 9.49 -13.27 -13.74
CA TYR A 131 9.65 -12.16 -14.69
C TYR A 131 9.85 -12.57 -16.15
N THR A 132 9.93 -13.88 -16.44
CA THR A 132 10.37 -14.38 -17.75
C THR A 132 9.43 -15.41 -18.37
N ASP A 133 8.68 -16.14 -17.55
CA ASP A 133 7.74 -17.15 -18.01
C ASP A 133 6.39 -16.51 -18.37
N SER A 134 5.92 -16.75 -19.60
CA SER A 134 4.70 -16.12 -20.12
C SER A 134 3.44 -16.55 -19.37
N ALA A 135 3.38 -17.79 -18.85
CA ALA A 135 2.24 -18.25 -18.06
C ALA A 135 2.20 -17.54 -16.70
N THR A 136 3.35 -17.33 -16.07
CA THR A 136 3.46 -16.60 -14.80
C THR A 136 3.09 -15.12 -14.96
N ILE A 137 3.57 -14.48 -16.03
CA ILE A 137 3.22 -13.09 -16.36
C ILE A 137 1.72 -12.96 -16.60
N SER A 138 1.13 -13.83 -17.42
CA SER A 138 -0.32 -13.79 -17.71
C SER A 138 -1.19 -14.02 -16.47
N ALA A 139 -0.77 -14.92 -15.58
CA ALA A 139 -1.43 -15.12 -14.28
C ALA A 139 -1.34 -13.86 -13.41
N PHE A 140 -0.16 -13.24 -13.33
CA PHE A 140 0.02 -12.03 -12.55
C PHE A 140 -0.76 -10.83 -13.12
N GLU A 141 -0.84 -10.70 -14.44
CA GLU A 141 -1.70 -9.71 -15.11
C GLU A 141 -3.17 -9.90 -14.75
N THR A 142 -3.65 -11.15 -14.69
CA THR A 142 -5.02 -11.46 -14.25
C THR A 142 -5.26 -10.99 -12.81
N ARG A 143 -4.30 -11.22 -11.91
CA ARG A 143 -4.33 -10.68 -10.54
C ARG A 143 -4.37 -9.15 -10.53
N LEU A 144 -3.53 -8.48 -11.32
CA LEU A 144 -3.52 -7.02 -11.41
C LEU A 144 -4.85 -6.46 -11.92
N TRP A 145 -5.45 -7.09 -12.94
CA TRP A 145 -6.77 -6.72 -13.44
C TRP A 145 -7.83 -6.86 -12.37
N HIS A 146 -7.82 -7.97 -11.63
CA HIS A 146 -8.73 -8.18 -10.52
C HIS A 146 -8.61 -7.07 -9.46
N ILE A 147 -7.39 -6.75 -9.02
CA ILE A 147 -7.14 -5.69 -8.02
C ILE A 147 -7.58 -4.30 -8.52
N LEU A 148 -7.26 -3.96 -9.76
CA LEU A 148 -7.53 -2.60 -10.29
C LEU A 148 -9.01 -2.38 -10.62
N LEU A 149 -9.76 -3.46 -10.88
CA LEU A 149 -11.17 -3.41 -11.24
C LEU A 149 -12.11 -3.84 -10.09
N SER A 150 -11.59 -4.11 -8.89
CA SER A 150 -12.34 -4.66 -7.76
C SER A 150 -13.43 -3.74 -7.18
N ARG A 151 -13.90 -2.72 -7.92
CA ARG A 151 -14.89 -1.71 -7.48
C ARG A 151 -15.93 -1.32 -8.55
N GLU A 152 -16.14 -2.16 -9.56
CA GLU A 152 -17.18 -1.94 -10.59
C GLU A 152 -18.47 -2.78 -10.35
N SER A 153 -18.64 -3.44 -9.19
CA SER A 153 -19.74 -4.39 -8.97
C SER A 153 -20.58 -4.16 -7.70
N GLU A 154 -20.78 -2.92 -7.28
CA GLU A 154 -21.87 -2.54 -6.37
C GLU A 154 -23.09 -2.00 -7.13
#